data_AF-A0A1I8I0W1-F1
#
_entry.id   AF-A0A1I8I0W1-F1
#
_cell.length_a   1.000
_cell.length_b   1.000
_cell.length_c   1.000
_cell.angle_alpha   90.00
_cell.angle_beta   90.00
_cell.angle_gamma   90.00
#
_symmetry.space_group_name_H-M   'P 1'
#
loop_
_entity.id
_entity.type
_entity.pdbx_description
1 polymer ?
#
loop_
_entity_poly.entity_id
_entity_poly.type
_entity_poly.pdbx_seq_one_letter_code
_entity_poly.pdbx_strand_id
1 'polypeptide(L)'
;EQGSEGVPTLRWYHRQFLEAAVDRFCSDADTVEQMHQLMAEFFTGVWAAKPKPFVDLSAKGSGQEGSALRYVPDQPTRFEGGEFNRRKLVELPHHLLLAGDIDSLKSHCLANFEFLHSLAKAKGVDACIEAFRAAL
;
A
#
# COMPACT_ATOMS: atom_id res chain seq x y z
N GLU A 1 13.43 -13.11 15.97
CA GLU A 1 12.58 -11.95 15.66
C GLU A 1 13.35 -10.99 14.78
N GLN A 2 12.83 -10.66 13.60
CA GLN A 2 13.31 -9.51 12.85
C GLN A 2 12.23 -8.45 13.04
N GLY A 3 12.53 -7.48 13.90
CA GLY A 3 11.65 -6.32 14.05
C GLY A 3 11.72 -5.45 12.79
N SER A 4 10.61 -4.84 12.42
CA SER A 4 10.64 -3.66 11.56
C SER A 4 10.70 -2.47 12.49
N GLU A 5 11.82 -1.74 12.46
CA GLU A 5 11.98 -0.48 13.21
C GLU A 5 11.72 -0.62 14.73
N GLY A 6 12.18 -1.71 15.34
CA GLY A 6 12.06 -1.95 16.80
C GLY A 6 10.74 -2.58 17.25
N VAL A 7 9.78 -2.80 16.33
CA VAL A 7 8.53 -3.51 16.62
C VAL A 7 8.65 -4.98 16.20
N PRO A 8 8.41 -5.96 17.10
CA PRO A 8 8.37 -7.36 16.72
C PRO A 8 7.32 -7.60 15.65
N THR A 9 7.71 -8.21 14.54
CA THR A 9 6.78 -8.63 13.48
C THR A 9 6.74 -10.15 13.39
N LEU A 10 5.55 -10.69 13.15
CA LEU A 10 5.37 -12.09 12.82
C LEU A 10 5.63 -12.27 11.32
N ARG A 11 6.54 -13.17 10.99
CA ARG A 11 6.89 -13.51 9.61
C ARG A 11 6.86 -15.02 9.43
N TRP A 12 6.33 -15.47 8.30
CA TRP A 12 6.54 -16.83 7.81
C TRP A 12 8.03 -17.03 7.52
N TYR A 13 8.71 -17.76 8.42
CA TYR A 13 10.16 -17.92 8.35
C TYR A 13 10.59 -18.77 7.15
N HIS A 14 9.84 -19.83 6.84
CA HIS A 14 10.24 -20.78 5.82
C HIS A 14 9.93 -20.27 4.41
N ARG A 15 10.94 -20.23 3.54
CA ARG A 15 10.83 -19.78 2.14
C ARG A 15 9.72 -20.49 1.36
N GLN A 16 9.50 -21.78 1.61
CA GLN A 16 8.46 -22.55 0.91
C GLN A 16 7.04 -22.02 1.15
N PHE A 17 6.76 -21.38 2.29
CA PHE A 17 5.45 -20.76 2.51
C PHE A 17 5.26 -19.53 1.62
N LEU A 18 6.30 -18.71 1.48
CA LEU A 18 6.28 -17.56 0.59
C LEU A 18 6.12 -18.03 -0.86
N GLU A 19 6.90 -19.02 -1.29
CA GLU A 19 6.85 -19.56 -2.65
C GLU A 19 5.47 -20.16 -2.96
N ALA A 20 4.92 -20.97 -2.06
CA ALA A 20 3.59 -21.54 -2.23
C ALA A 20 2.50 -20.47 -2.24
N ALA A 21 2.62 -19.41 -1.44
CA ALA A 21 1.66 -18.31 -1.45
C ALA A 21 1.74 -17.51 -2.75
N VAL A 22 2.94 -17.19 -3.24
CA VAL A 22 3.14 -16.50 -4.52
C VAL A 22 2.60 -17.35 -5.67
N ASP A 23 2.93 -18.64 -5.73
CA ASP A 23 2.41 -19.54 -6.77
C ASP A 23 0.88 -19.64 -6.73
N ARG A 24 0.28 -19.65 -5.53
CA ARG A 24 -1.16 -19.81 -5.36
C ARG A 24 -1.98 -18.55 -5.61
N PHE A 25 -1.45 -17.38 -5.28
CA PHE A 25 -2.19 -16.11 -5.23
C PHE A 25 -1.65 -15.02 -6.17
N CYS A 26 -0.45 -15.19 -6.72
CA CYS A 26 0.24 -14.23 -7.58
C CYS A 26 0.64 -14.87 -8.92
N SER A 27 -0.18 -15.80 -9.42
CA SER A 27 0.11 -16.59 -10.62
C SER A 27 0.01 -15.83 -11.95
N ASP A 28 -0.76 -14.75 -11.99
CA ASP A 28 -0.96 -13.91 -13.16
C ASP A 28 -0.69 -12.43 -12.85
N ALA A 29 -0.20 -11.72 -13.87
CA ALA A 29 0.23 -10.33 -13.73
C ALA A 29 -0.92 -9.40 -13.36
N ASP A 30 -2.11 -9.62 -13.94
CA ASP A 30 -3.28 -8.78 -13.70
C ASP A 30 -3.73 -8.84 -12.24
N THR A 31 -3.75 -10.04 -11.65
CA THR A 31 -4.05 -10.23 -10.23
C THR A 31 -3.00 -9.54 -9.34
N VAL A 32 -1.72 -9.65 -9.69
CA VAL A 32 -0.63 -9.02 -8.93
C VAL A 32 -0.72 -7.50 -9.00
N GLU A 33 -0.96 -6.94 -10.19
CA GLU A 33 -1.18 -5.50 -10.39
C GLU A 33 -2.39 -5.03 -9.56
N GLN A 34 -3.50 -5.76 -9.62
CA GLN A 34 -4.70 -5.44 -8.83
C GLN A 34 -4.43 -5.51 -7.31
N MET A 35 -3.65 -6.48 -6.83
CA MET A 35 -3.24 -6.56 -5.43
C MET A 35 -2.43 -5.33 -5.02
N HIS A 36 -1.49 -4.89 -5.87
CA HIS A 36 -0.73 -3.67 -5.61
C HIS A 36 -1.60 -2.43 -5.63
N GLN A 37 -2.57 -2.33 -6.55
CA GLN A 37 -3.53 -1.24 -6.56
C GLN A 37 -4.36 -1.19 -5.27
N LEU A 38 -4.84 -2.34 -4.79
CA LEU A 38 -5.58 -2.41 -3.52
C LEU A 38 -4.74 -1.96 -2.32
N MET A 39 -3.46 -2.32 -2.29
CA MET A 39 -2.54 -1.89 -1.24
C MET A 39 -2.23 -0.39 -1.34
N ALA A 40 -2.07 0.14 -2.55
CA ALA A 40 -1.91 1.57 -2.77
C ALA A 40 -3.15 2.34 -2.28
N GLU A 41 -4.36 1.91 -2.64
CA GLU A 41 -5.61 2.51 -2.13
C GLU A 41 -5.69 2.51 -0.59
N PHE A 42 -5.27 1.41 0.05
CA PHE A 42 -5.18 1.34 1.51
C PHE A 42 -4.26 2.43 2.05
N PHE A 43 -3.02 2.52 1.56
CA PHE A 43 -2.05 3.50 2.04
C PHE A 43 -2.36 4.94 1.63
N THR A 44 -3.09 5.18 0.55
CA THR A 44 -3.60 6.51 0.19
C THR A 44 -4.69 6.97 1.17
N GLY A 45 -5.37 6.04 1.84
CA GLY A 45 -6.46 6.34 2.78
C GLY A 45 -7.79 6.61 2.08
N VAL A 46 -7.88 6.32 0.77
CA VAL A 46 -9.02 6.72 -0.07
C VAL A 46 -10.36 6.14 0.42
N TRP A 47 -10.34 5.00 1.11
CA TRP A 47 -11.53 4.30 1.63
C TRP A 47 -11.73 4.44 3.16
N ALA A 48 -10.97 5.30 3.83
CA ALA A 48 -11.06 5.44 5.29
C ALA A 48 -12.41 6.03 5.74
N ALA A 49 -12.90 7.05 5.03
CA ALA A 49 -14.13 7.78 5.37
C ALA A 49 -15.24 7.64 4.32
N LYS A 50 -15.09 6.79 3.31
CA LYS A 50 -16.08 6.63 2.23
C LYS A 50 -16.34 5.16 1.89
N PRO A 51 -17.58 4.79 1.50
CA PRO A 51 -17.90 3.42 1.11
C PRO A 51 -17.07 2.94 -0.07
N LYS A 52 -16.52 1.73 0.01
CA LYS A 52 -15.82 1.08 -1.09
C LYS A 52 -16.79 0.21 -1.90
N PRO A 53 -16.85 0.36 -3.23
CA PRO A 53 -17.66 -0.51 -4.09
C PRO A 53 -17.26 -1.99 -3.96
N PHE A 54 -18.22 -2.89 -4.12
CA PHE A 54 -17.98 -4.32 -4.20
C PHE A 54 -19.07 -5.00 -5.03
N VAL A 55 -18.76 -6.20 -5.52
CA VAL A 55 -19.72 -7.10 -6.16
C VAL A 55 -20.10 -8.18 -5.16
N ASP A 56 -21.38 -8.26 -4.81
CA ASP A 56 -21.92 -9.31 -3.96
C ASP A 56 -22.09 -10.60 -4.76
N LEU A 57 -21.23 -11.58 -4.44
CA LEU A 57 -21.24 -12.90 -5.05
C LEU A 57 -22.22 -13.87 -4.36
N SER A 58 -22.86 -13.47 -3.26
CA SER A 58 -23.82 -14.30 -2.51
C SER A 58 -25.22 -14.30 -3.14
N ALA A 59 -25.53 -13.27 -3.94
CA ALA A 59 -26.78 -13.20 -4.69
C ALA A 59 -26.77 -14.23 -5.85
N LYS A 60 -27.80 -15.09 -5.93
CA LYS A 60 -27.96 -16.03 -7.05
C LYS A 60 -28.31 -15.27 -8.33
N GLY A 61 -27.31 -14.97 -9.15
CA GLY A 61 -27.41 -14.17 -10.38
C GLY A 61 -26.19 -13.26 -10.49
N SER A 62 -25.89 -12.73 -11.69
CA SER A 62 -24.75 -11.83 -11.94
C SER A 62 -24.59 -10.83 -10.79
N GLY A 63 -23.45 -10.91 -10.09
CA GLY A 63 -23.30 -10.36 -8.75
C GLY A 63 -23.82 -8.93 -8.61
N GLN A 64 -24.51 -8.65 -7.50
CA GLN A 64 -25.13 -7.36 -7.28
C GLN A 64 -24.07 -6.33 -6.87
N GLU A 65 -24.06 -5.16 -7.52
CA GLU A 65 -23.19 -4.06 -7.10
C GLU A 65 -23.67 -3.48 -5.76
N GLY A 66 -22.72 -3.22 -4.86
CA GLY A 66 -22.96 -2.60 -3.57
C GLY A 66 -21.81 -1.68 -3.18
N SER A 67 -22.00 -0.92 -2.10
CA SER A 67 -20.92 -0.15 -1.48
C SER A 67 -21.07 -0.19 0.03
N ALA A 68 -19.95 -0.34 0.74
CA ALA A 68 -19.94 -0.41 2.19
C ALA A 68 -18.73 0.28 2.79
N LEU A 69 -18.91 0.89 3.97
CA LEU A 69 -17.80 1.39 4.77
C LEU A 69 -16.93 0.22 5.22
N ARG A 70 -15.62 0.34 5.01
CA ARG A 70 -14.66 -0.68 5.44
C ARG A 70 -14.19 -0.48 6.88
N TYR A 71 -14.52 0.66 7.49
CA TYR A 71 -14.04 1.07 8.82
C TYR A 71 -12.52 0.96 8.94
N VAL A 72 -11.81 1.20 7.84
CA VAL A 72 -10.34 1.19 7.79
C VAL A 72 -9.87 2.54 8.33
N PRO A 73 -8.87 2.56 9.23
CA PRO A 73 -8.33 3.81 9.74
C PRO A 73 -7.64 4.61 8.63
N ASP A 74 -7.72 5.94 8.71
CA ASP A 74 -6.97 6.81 7.81
C ASP A 74 -5.47 6.53 7.88
N GLN A 75 -4.79 6.75 6.76
CA GLN A 75 -3.35 6.53 6.61
C GLN A 75 -2.66 7.88 6.36
N PRO A 76 -2.50 8.74 7.38
CA PRO A 76 -1.75 9.99 7.21
C PRO A 76 -0.25 9.70 7.09
N THR A 77 0.52 10.62 6.51
CA THR A 77 2.00 10.55 6.50
C THR A 77 2.60 10.73 7.89
N ARG A 78 1.86 11.43 8.76
CA ARG A 78 2.19 11.66 10.18
C ARG A 78 0.92 11.56 11.02
N PHE A 79 0.95 10.75 12.06
CA PHE A 79 -0.17 10.60 12.98
C PHE A 79 -0.32 11.83 13.88
N GLU A 80 -1.49 11.99 14.52
CA GLU A 80 -1.76 13.10 15.45
C GLU A 80 -0.75 13.16 16.61
N GLY A 81 -0.28 11.99 17.09
CA GLY A 81 0.78 11.88 18.11
C GLY A 81 2.17 12.30 17.64
N GLY A 82 2.31 12.64 16.35
CA GLY A 82 3.51 13.20 15.77
C GLY A 82 4.51 12.21 15.19
N GLU A 83 4.26 10.92 15.36
CA GLU A 83 5.02 9.83 14.76
C GLU A 83 4.74 9.74 13.24
N PHE A 84 5.79 9.46 12.48
CA PHE A 84 5.66 9.25 11.04
C PHE A 84 5.08 7.88 10.73
N ASN A 85 4.15 7.81 9.77
CA ASN A 85 3.66 6.55 9.25
C ASN A 85 4.69 5.94 8.29
N ARG A 86 5.73 5.33 8.86
CA ARG A 86 6.84 4.74 8.11
C ARG A 86 6.40 3.67 7.12
N ARG A 87 5.32 2.92 7.43
CA ARG A 87 4.76 1.92 6.50
C ARG A 87 4.19 2.62 5.27
N LYS A 88 3.32 3.64 5.43
CA LYS A 88 2.84 4.41 4.28
C LYS A 88 3.98 5.01 3.45
N LEU A 89 4.97 5.61 4.12
CA LEU A 89 6.08 6.28 3.44
C LEU A 89 6.94 5.34 2.58
N VAL A 90 7.02 4.06 2.94
CA VAL A 90 7.79 3.05 2.18
C VAL A 90 6.90 2.28 1.20
N GLU A 91 5.74 1.81 1.64
CA GLU A 91 4.90 0.87 0.88
C GLU A 91 4.08 1.57 -0.21
N LEU A 92 3.65 2.81 0.00
CA LEU A 92 2.84 3.54 -0.98
C LEU A 92 3.55 3.72 -2.33
N PRO A 93 4.77 4.29 -2.40
CA PRO A 93 5.46 4.44 -3.69
C PRO A 93 5.79 3.09 -4.33
N HIS A 94 6.12 2.07 -3.53
CA HIS A 94 6.37 0.71 -4.02
C HIS A 94 5.15 0.11 -4.71
N HIS A 95 3.98 0.19 -4.07
CA HIS A 95 2.75 -0.37 -4.63
C HIS A 95 2.21 0.44 -5.81
N LEU A 96 2.31 1.77 -5.79
CA LEU A 96 1.91 2.60 -6.93
C LEU A 96 2.78 2.32 -8.17
N LEU A 97 4.09 2.12 -7.98
CA LEU A 97 4.99 1.74 -9.05
C LEU A 97 4.64 0.37 -9.64
N LEU A 98 4.42 -0.64 -8.79
CA LEU A 98 4.09 -2.00 -9.24
C LEU A 98 2.68 -2.13 -9.81
N ALA A 99 1.76 -1.24 -9.43
CA ALA A 99 0.44 -1.13 -10.03
C ALA A 99 0.44 -0.32 -11.35
N GLY A 100 1.57 0.24 -11.76
CA GLY A 100 1.66 1.09 -12.95
C GLY A 100 0.95 2.45 -12.82
N ASP A 101 0.47 2.83 -11.63
CA ASP A 101 -0.25 4.08 -11.39
C ASP A 101 0.72 5.26 -11.19
N ILE A 102 1.35 5.66 -12.29
CA ILE A 102 2.38 6.71 -12.31
C ILE A 102 1.83 8.08 -11.91
N ASP A 103 0.56 8.35 -12.22
CA ASP A 103 -0.06 9.64 -11.90
C ASP A 103 -0.31 9.78 -10.40
N SER A 104 -0.80 8.73 -9.75
CA SER A 104 -0.87 8.67 -8.29
C SER A 104 0.53 8.67 -7.66
N LEU A 105 1.51 7.97 -8.24
CA LEU A 105 2.88 7.96 -7.73
C LEU A 105 3.47 9.38 -7.70
N LYS A 106 3.26 10.16 -8.75
CA LYS A 106 3.68 11.56 -8.80
C LYS A 106 2.91 12.40 -7.78
N SER A 107 1.57 12.42 -7.86
CA SER A 107 0.74 13.33 -7.06
C SER A 107 0.73 13.03 -5.56
N HIS A 108 0.84 11.77 -5.16
CA HIS A 108 0.83 11.37 -3.75
C HIS A 108 2.23 11.19 -3.15
N CYS A 109 3.26 10.96 -3.97
CA CYS A 109 4.63 10.70 -3.48
C CYS A 109 5.67 11.64 -4.09
N LEU A 110 6.09 11.41 -5.34
CA LEU A 110 7.33 11.97 -5.90
C LEU A 110 7.27 13.46 -6.27
N ALA A 111 6.07 13.99 -6.53
CA ALA A 111 5.82 15.41 -6.76
C ALA A 111 5.02 16.03 -5.59
N ASN A 112 5.07 15.39 -4.41
CA ASN A 112 4.37 15.82 -3.22
C ASN A 112 5.36 16.24 -2.14
N PHE A 113 5.47 17.55 -1.89
CA PHE A 113 6.43 18.09 -0.93
C PHE A 113 6.23 17.55 0.48
N GLU A 114 4.99 17.49 0.97
CA GLU A 114 4.68 17.01 2.32
C GLU A 114 5.08 15.53 2.50
N PHE A 115 4.85 14.71 1.46
CA PHE A 115 5.28 13.32 1.46
C PHE A 115 6.81 13.20 1.48
N LEU A 116 7.51 13.88 0.57
CA LEU A 116 8.97 13.83 0.50
C LEU A 116 9.64 14.37 1.76
N HIS A 117 9.13 15.45 2.33
CA HIS A 117 9.61 15.99 3.58
C HIS A 117 9.40 15.01 4.75
N SER A 118 8.25 14.34 4.79
CA SER A 118 7.97 13.30 5.79
C SER A 118 8.88 12.07 5.61
N LEU A 119 9.09 11.63 4.36
CA LEU A 119 9.98 10.51 4.03
C LEU A 119 11.42 10.82 4.44
N ALA A 120 11.92 12.02 4.09
CA ALA A 120 13.26 12.46 4.45
C ALA A 120 13.45 12.52 5.98
N LYS A 121 12.46 13.02 6.73
CA LYS A 121 12.51 13.04 8.20
C LYS A 121 12.42 11.64 8.81
N ALA A 122 11.63 10.75 8.23
CA ALA A 122 11.39 9.43 8.80
C ALA A 122 12.50 8.40 8.46
N LYS A 123 13.10 8.50 7.27
CA LYS A 123 14.00 7.48 6.68
C LYS A 123 15.29 8.05 6.08
N GLY A 124 15.47 9.37 6.09
CA GLY A 124 16.64 10.04 5.52
C GLY A 124 16.48 10.41 4.04
N VAL A 125 17.35 11.29 3.54
CA VAL A 125 17.32 11.79 2.15
C VAL A 125 17.58 10.67 1.15
N ASP A 126 18.40 9.68 1.50
CA ASP A 126 18.67 8.53 0.64
C ASP A 126 17.39 7.78 0.26
N ALA A 127 16.43 7.66 1.18
CA ALA A 127 15.14 7.03 0.89
C ALA A 127 14.35 7.78 -0.19
N CYS A 128 14.44 9.12 -0.21
CA CYS A 128 13.84 9.91 -1.28
C CYS A 128 14.53 9.65 -2.62
N ILE A 129 15.87 9.61 -2.64
CA ILE A 129 16.65 9.34 -3.86
C ILE A 129 16.31 7.96 -4.41
N GLU A 130 16.25 6.93 -3.57
CA GLU A 130 15.87 5.58 -3.99
C GLU A 130 14.45 5.52 -4.55
N ALA A 131 13.49 6.25 -3.96
CA ALA A 131 12.13 6.34 -4.49
C ALA A 131 12.09 6.96 -5.90
N PHE A 132 12.91 7.98 -6.17
CA PHE A 132 13.05 8.54 -7.52
C PHE A 132 13.75 7.58 -8.48
N ARG A 133 14.83 6.90 -8.05
CA ARG A 133 15.56 5.93 -8.87
C ARG A 133 14.68 4.75 -9.28
N ALA A 134 13.82 4.28 -8.40
CA ALA A 134 12.90 3.18 -8.71
C ALA A 134 11.86 3.55 -9.78
N ALA A 135 11.58 4.84 -10.00
CA ALA A 135 10.58 5.33 -10.94
C ALA A 135 11.15 5.79 -12.30
N LEU A 136 12.47 5.68 -12.50
CA LEU A 136 13.18 5.99 -13.75
C LEU A 136 13.42 4.72 -14.56
#